data_AF-A0A7C7Q9B5-F1
#
_entry.id   AF-A0A7C7Q9B5-F1
#
_cell.length_a   1.000
_cell.length_b   1.000
_cell.length_c   1.000
_cell.angle_alpha   90.00
_cell.angle_beta   90.00
_cell.angle_gamma   90.00
#
_symmetry.space_group_name_H-M   'P 1'
#
loop_
_entity.id
_entity.type
_entity.pdbx_description
1 polymer ?
#
loop_
_entity_poly.entity_id
_entity_poly.type
_entity_poly.pdbx_seq_one_letter_code
_entity_poly.pdbx_strand_id
1 'polypeptide(L)'
;MPLTTAMRRLVNVTYVDRIYVQAAIAAALPRAERQVRGVLRQCHRLRGKPDDFTIQNQATLLESERETSRSTALLVGGAAGISLLVEGVGILAVTLISVRERIGEMGLRLAVGALKRDIRNQFLMEAAILSCSGG
;
A
#
# COMPACT_ATOMS: atom_id res chain seq x y z
N MET A 1 -20.81 36.60 27.38
CA MET A 1 -20.21 36.12 28.64
C MET A 1 -18.75 35.76 28.37
N PRO A 2 -17.76 36.26 29.12
CA PRO A 2 -16.35 35.90 28.93
C PRO A 2 -16.17 34.38 29.10
N LEU A 3 -15.36 33.75 28.23
CA LEU A 3 -15.14 32.30 28.25
C LEU A 3 -14.63 31.82 29.62
N THR A 4 -13.82 32.65 30.28
CA THR A 4 -13.25 32.39 31.60
C THR A 4 -14.30 32.29 32.72
N THR A 5 -15.42 33.01 32.59
CA THR A 5 -16.51 32.97 33.58
C THR A 5 -17.41 31.75 33.40
N ALA A 6 -17.63 31.31 32.15
CA ALA A 6 -18.41 30.13 31.85
C ALA A 6 -17.69 28.83 32.24
N MET A 7 -16.38 28.72 31.96
CA MET A 7 -15.56 27.56 32.31
C MET A 7 -15.47 27.32 33.83
N ARG A 8 -15.41 28.40 34.62
CA ARG A 8 -15.31 28.32 36.09
C ARG A 8 -16.62 27.92 36.76
N ARG A 9 -17.77 28.27 36.19
CA ARG A 9 -19.09 28.02 36.81
C ARG A 9 -19.72 26.68 36.43
N LEU A 10 -19.39 26.12 35.26
CA LEU A 10 -20.05 24.91 34.76
C LEU A 10 -19.21 23.63 34.87
N VAL A 11 -17.88 23.72 34.77
CA VAL A 11 -17.01 22.52 34.62
C VAL A 11 -15.91 22.43 35.69
N ASN A 12 -15.76 23.43 36.56
CA ASN A 12 -14.76 23.47 37.63
C ASN A 12 -13.31 23.13 37.18
N VAL A 13 -12.98 23.44 35.93
CA VAL A 13 -11.64 23.26 35.36
C VAL A 13 -11.12 24.59 34.83
N THR A 14 -9.89 24.93 35.21
CA THR A 14 -9.16 26.14 34.77
C THR A 14 -8.10 25.84 33.71
N TYR A 15 -8.10 24.62 33.14
CA TYR A 15 -7.15 24.18 32.12
C TYR A 15 -7.87 23.81 30.82
N VAL A 16 -7.14 23.90 29.70
CA VAL A 16 -7.61 23.51 28.37
C VAL A 16 -7.03 22.13 28.06
N ASP A 17 -7.90 21.13 27.84
CA ASP A 17 -7.50 19.74 27.59
C ASP A 17 -7.07 19.50 26.12
N ARG A 18 -7.70 20.20 25.16
CA ARG A 18 -7.35 20.11 23.73
C ARG A 18 -7.49 21.44 23.02
N ILE A 19 -6.55 21.72 22.12
CA ILE A 19 -6.59 22.87 21.22
C ILE A 19 -6.55 22.32 19.79
N TYR A 20 -7.60 22.57 19.02
CA TYR A 20 -7.59 22.26 17.59
C TYR A 20 -6.97 23.42 16.82
N VAL A 21 -5.93 23.13 16.05
CA VAL A 21 -5.26 24.12 15.21
C VAL A 21 -5.34 23.63 13.77
N GLN A 22 -5.96 24.41 12.91
CA GLN A 22 -6.03 24.12 11.48
C GLN A 22 -4.99 24.95 10.73
N ALA A 23 -4.08 24.29 10.04
CA ALA A 23 -3.17 24.96 9.12
C ALA A 23 -3.90 25.28 7.82
N ALA A 24 -3.64 26.47 7.25
CA ALA A 24 -4.25 26.88 5.97
C ALA A 24 -3.83 25.99 4.78
N ILE A 25 -2.66 25.33 4.87
CA ILE A 25 -2.09 24.51 3.79
C ILE A 25 -1.40 23.29 4.39
N ALA A 26 -1.57 22.12 3.77
CA ALA A 26 -0.95 20.85 4.19
C ALA A 26 0.58 20.94 4.32
N ALA A 27 1.24 21.62 3.37
CA ALA A 27 2.69 21.82 3.37
C ALA A 27 3.21 22.69 4.53
N ALA A 28 2.34 23.48 5.17
CA ALA A 28 2.70 24.31 6.30
C ALA A 28 2.60 23.59 7.65
N LEU A 29 2.02 22.39 7.73
CA LEU A 29 1.85 21.66 9.00
C LEU A 29 3.16 21.49 9.79
N PRO A 30 4.30 21.07 9.20
CA PRO A 30 5.55 20.93 9.95
C PRO A 30 6.09 22.26 10.49
N ARG A 31 5.86 23.37 9.76
CA ARG A 31 6.24 24.71 10.20
C ARG A 31 5.31 25.21 11.30
N ALA A 32 4.01 25.01 11.13
CA ALA A 32 2.98 25.37 12.10
C ALA A 32 3.17 24.61 13.42
N GLU A 33 3.48 23.31 13.37
CA GLU A 33 3.78 22.51 14.56
C GLU A 33 4.97 23.07 15.34
N ARG A 34 6.07 23.43 14.66
CA ARG A 34 7.23 24.04 15.32
C ARG A 34 6.91 25.39 15.95
N GLN A 35 6.13 26.23 15.27
CA GLN A 35 5.73 27.54 15.78
C GLN A 35 4.79 27.41 16.99
N VAL A 36 3.78 26.55 16.89
CA VAL A 36 2.84 26.25 17.98
C VAL A 36 3.57 25.67 19.19
N ARG A 37 4.51 24.75 18.98
CA ARG A 37 5.39 24.23 20.04
C ARG A 37 6.18 25.34 20.71
N GLY A 38 6.76 26.26 19.94
CA GLY A 38 7.50 27.41 20.47
C GLY A 38 6.62 28.32 21.35
N VAL A 39 5.44 28.67 20.86
CA VAL A 39 4.46 29.50 21.59
C VAL A 39 4.00 28.80 22.87
N LEU A 40 3.64 27.51 22.80
CA LEU A 40 3.20 26.73 23.96
C LEU A 40 4.30 26.62 25.02
N ARG A 41 5.56 26.38 24.64
CA ARG A 41 6.68 26.37 25.58
C ARG A 41 6.89 27.72 26.26
N GLN A 42 6.71 28.81 25.53
CA GLN A 42 6.82 30.16 26.09
C GLN A 42 5.66 30.47 27.05
N CYS A 43 4.43 30.10 26.69
CA CYS A 43 3.25 30.24 27.55
C CYS A 43 3.35 29.40 28.83
N HIS A 44 3.84 28.15 28.72
CA HIS A 44 4.00 27.24 29.86
C HIS A 44 5.30 27.50 30.65
N ARG A 45 6.11 28.50 30.23
CA ARG A 45 7.39 28.86 30.86
C ARG A 45 8.36 27.67 31.02
N LEU A 46 8.33 26.75 30.04
CA LEU A 46 9.16 25.55 30.02
C LEU A 46 10.55 25.86 29.46
N ARG A 47 11.37 26.56 30.25
CA ARG A 47 12.80 26.75 29.95
C ARG A 47 13.59 25.53 30.43
N GLY A 48 14.10 24.73 29.49
CA GLY A 48 14.95 23.56 29.79
C GLY A 48 14.22 22.36 30.42
N LYS A 49 12.88 22.37 30.45
CA LYS A 49 12.05 21.24 30.91
C LYS A 49 11.48 20.45 29.72
N PRO A 50 11.18 19.15 29.90
CA PRO A 50 10.44 18.37 28.91
C PRO A 50 9.06 18.99 28.64
N ASP A 51 8.53 18.74 27.44
CA ASP A 51 7.23 19.25 27.03
C ASP A 51 6.13 18.56 27.87
N ASP A 52 5.20 19.35 28.43
CA ASP A 52 4.03 18.85 29.17
C ASP A 52 2.78 18.68 28.27
N PHE A 53 2.94 18.90 26.96
CA PHE A 53 1.89 18.80 25.95
C PHE A 53 2.30 17.87 24.82
N THR A 54 1.30 17.21 24.23
CA THR A 54 1.50 16.38 23.02
C THR A 54 0.85 17.08 21.84
N ILE A 55 1.61 17.28 20.75
CA ILE A 55 1.05 17.75 19.48
C ILE A 55 0.84 16.52 18.60
N GLN A 56 -0.42 16.17 18.34
CA GLN A 56 -0.77 15.11 17.39
C GLN A 56 -1.10 15.74 16.04
N ASN A 57 -0.29 15.39 15.05
CA ASN A 57 -0.49 15.80 13.68
C ASN A 57 -1.16 14.65 12.90
N GLN A 58 -2.33 14.92 12.32
CA GLN A 58 -3.05 13.94 11.48
C GLN A 58 -2.24 13.50 10.26
N ALA A 59 -1.34 14.35 9.74
CA ALA A 59 -0.45 13.98 8.65
C ALA A 59 0.56 12.88 9.06
N THR A 60 1.04 12.90 10.30
CA THR A 60 1.97 11.88 10.82
C THR A 60 1.26 10.52 10.97
N LEU A 61 0.00 10.52 11.41
CA LEU A 61 -0.84 9.32 11.45
C LEU A 61 -1.05 8.74 10.04
N LEU A 62 -1.45 9.58 9.08
CA LEU A 62 -1.63 9.15 7.69
C LEU A 62 -0.32 8.63 7.05
N GLU A 63 0.81 9.23 7.38
CA GLU A 63 2.11 8.80 6.86
C GLU A 63 2.53 7.44 7.45
N SER A 64 2.32 7.22 8.75
CA SER A 64 2.57 5.93 9.41
C SER A 64 1.71 4.80 8.85
N GLU A 65 0.42 5.08 8.57
CA GLU A 65 -0.49 4.14 7.92
C GLU A 65 -0.04 3.80 6.50
N ARG A 66 0.42 4.81 5.74
CA ARG A 66 0.95 4.63 4.38
C ARG A 66 2.23 3.80 4.36
N GLU A 67 3.15 4.07 5.28
CA GLU A 67 4.40 3.33 5.41
C GLU A 67 4.13 1.86 5.71
N THR A 68 3.24 1.60 6.68
CA THR A 68 2.83 0.23 7.05
C THR A 68 2.17 -0.48 5.86
N SER A 69 1.20 0.16 5.21
CA SER A 69 0.52 -0.37 4.02
C SER A 69 1.50 -0.69 2.89
N ARG A 70 2.49 0.19 2.66
CA ARG A 70 3.51 -0.01 1.64
C ARG A 70 4.40 -1.21 1.96
N SER A 71 4.81 -1.36 3.21
CA SER A 71 5.62 -2.50 3.67
C SER A 71 4.86 -3.83 3.45
N THR A 72 3.60 -3.90 3.90
CA THR A 72 2.76 -5.08 3.68
C THR A 72 2.53 -5.37 2.21
N ALA A 73 2.28 -4.34 1.39
CA ALA A 73 2.10 -4.49 -0.05
C ALA A 73 3.35 -5.06 -0.74
N LEU A 74 4.55 -4.66 -0.31
CA LEU A 74 5.81 -5.21 -0.83
C LEU A 74 5.99 -6.68 -0.46
N LEU A 75 5.65 -7.06 0.77
CA LEU A 75 5.73 -8.45 1.21
C LEU A 75 4.76 -9.35 0.43
N VAL A 76 3.49 -8.93 0.32
CA VAL A 76 2.46 -9.67 -0.42
C VAL A 76 2.80 -9.71 -1.91
N GLY A 77 3.19 -8.58 -2.50
CA GLY A 77 3.58 -8.50 -3.91
C GLY A 77 4.79 -9.37 -4.23
N GLY A 78 5.79 -9.41 -3.34
CA GLY A 78 6.95 -10.29 -3.48
C GLY A 78 6.55 -11.77 -3.42
N ALA A 79 5.74 -12.16 -2.43
CA ALA A 79 5.25 -13.53 -2.31
C ALA A 79 4.41 -13.95 -3.54
N ALA A 80 3.48 -13.11 -3.97
CA ALA A 80 2.68 -13.34 -5.18
C ALA A 80 3.55 -13.46 -6.44
N GLY A 81 4.58 -12.63 -6.57
CA GLY A 81 5.54 -12.72 -7.67
C GLY A 81 6.28 -14.06 -7.71
N ILE A 82 6.74 -14.56 -6.56
CA ILE A 82 7.40 -15.86 -6.46
C ILE A 82 6.42 -16.99 -6.83
N SER A 83 5.18 -16.93 -6.33
CA SER A 83 4.13 -17.91 -6.67
C SER A 83 3.86 -17.96 -8.17
N LEU A 84 3.71 -16.80 -8.82
CA LEU A 84 3.51 -16.71 -10.27
C LEU A 84 4.68 -17.32 -11.06
N LEU A 85 5.92 -17.14 -10.58
CA LEU A 85 7.09 -17.74 -11.22
C LEU A 85 7.06 -19.27 -11.12
N VAL A 86 6.77 -19.82 -9.94
CA VAL A 86 6.70 -21.28 -9.73
C VAL A 86 5.59 -21.89 -10.58
N GLU A 87 4.43 -21.25 -10.62
CA GLU A 87 3.29 -21.69 -11.43
C GLU A 87 3.59 -21.61 -12.93
N GLY A 88 4.25 -20.54 -13.38
CA GLY A 88 4.68 -20.39 -14.77
C GLY A 88 5.62 -21.52 -15.21
N VAL A 89 6.56 -21.94 -14.36
CA VAL A 89 7.41 -23.11 -14.64
C VAL A 89 6.60 -24.40 -14.72
N GLY A 90 5.59 -24.56 -13.85
CA GLY A 90 4.67 -25.70 -13.89
C GLY A 90 3.87 -25.78 -15.20
N ILE A 91 3.30 -24.66 -15.65
CA ILE A 91 2.55 -24.58 -16.92
C ILE A 91 3.45 -24.91 -18.11
N LEU A 92 4.69 -24.40 -18.13
CA LEU A 92 5.67 -24.73 -19.15
C LEU A 92 5.97 -26.24 -19.18
N ALA A 93 6.10 -26.87 -18.01
CA ALA A 93 6.37 -28.31 -17.91
C ALA A 93 5.21 -29.16 -18.44
N VAL A 94 3.97 -28.85 -18.05
CA VAL A 94 2.77 -29.55 -18.53
C VAL A 94 2.61 -29.38 -20.04
N THR A 95 2.79 -28.15 -20.54
CA THR A 95 2.71 -27.87 -21.98
C THR A 95 3.78 -28.65 -22.75
N LEU A 96 5.01 -28.73 -22.23
CA LEU A 96 6.09 -29.49 -22.85
C LEU A 96 5.78 -31.00 -22.92
N ILE A 97 5.20 -31.57 -21.87
CA ILE A 97 4.79 -32.97 -21.82
C ILE A 97 3.68 -33.24 -22.85
N SER A 98 2.63 -32.40 -22.89
CA SER A 98 1.52 -32.49 -23.85
C SER A 98 2.00 -32.41 -25.31
N VAL A 99 2.93 -31.48 -25.59
CA VAL A 99 3.56 -31.36 -26.91
C VAL A 99 4.27 -32.66 -27.27
N ARG A 100 5.06 -33.23 -26.35
CA ARG A 100 5.83 -34.47 -26.56
C ARG A 100 4.94 -35.67 -26.88
N GLU A 101 3.82 -35.80 -26.18
CA GLU A 101 2.85 -36.87 -26.42
C GLU A 101 2.19 -36.77 -27.81
N ARG A 102 1.95 -35.54 -28.31
CA ARG A 102 1.25 -35.29 -29.57
C ARG A 102 2.18 -35.01 -30.77
N ILE A 103 3.49 -35.20 -30.65
CA ILE A 103 4.47 -34.92 -31.74
C ILE A 103 4.11 -35.65 -33.04
N GLY A 104 3.72 -36.93 -32.95
CA GLY A 104 3.36 -37.72 -34.12
C GLY A 104 2.16 -37.16 -34.89
N GLU A 105 1.12 -36.73 -34.17
CA GLU A 105 -0.08 -36.14 -34.77
C GLU A 105 0.21 -34.79 -35.44
N MET A 106 1.02 -33.94 -34.80
CA MET A 106 1.44 -32.67 -35.38
C MET A 106 2.28 -32.85 -36.64
N GLY A 107 3.19 -33.83 -36.63
CA GLY A 107 3.98 -34.19 -37.81
C GLY A 107 3.10 -34.61 -38.98
N LEU A 108 2.04 -35.38 -38.71
CA LEU A 108 1.07 -35.79 -39.72
C LEU A 108 0.28 -34.58 -40.28
N ARG A 109 -0.18 -33.66 -39.41
CA ARG A 109 -0.88 -32.43 -39.83
C ARG A 109 -0.01 -31.53 -40.69
N LEU A 110 1.27 -31.38 -40.35
CA LEU A 110 2.25 -30.62 -41.13
C LEU A 110 2.48 -31.25 -42.51
N ALA A 111 2.55 -32.58 -42.59
CA ALA A 111 2.73 -33.30 -43.86
C ALA A 111 1.52 -33.16 -44.80
N VAL A 112 0.31 -32.99 -44.27
CA VAL A 112 -0.93 -32.78 -45.04
C VAL A 112 -1.14 -31.29 -45.40
N GLY A 113 -0.25 -30.40 -44.99
CA GLY A 113 -0.22 -29.00 -45.42
C GLY A 113 -0.61 -27.96 -44.36
N ALA A 114 -0.74 -28.33 -43.09
CA ALA A 114 -0.93 -27.35 -42.02
C ALA A 114 0.30 -26.42 -41.90
N LEU A 115 0.10 -25.13 -41.60
CA LEU A 115 1.22 -24.22 -41.41
C LEU A 115 1.76 -24.32 -39.98
N LYS A 116 3.08 -24.19 -39.82
CA LYS A 116 3.75 -24.16 -38.49
C LYS A 116 3.16 -23.10 -37.54
N ARG A 117 2.63 -22.00 -38.09
CA ARG A 117 1.98 -20.94 -37.32
C ARG A 117 0.69 -21.39 -36.64
N ASP A 118 -0.06 -22.31 -37.25
CA ASP A 118 -1.35 -22.77 -36.73
C ASP A 118 -1.11 -23.63 -35.49
N ILE A 119 -0.11 -24.51 -35.55
CA ILE A 119 0.33 -25.34 -34.42
C ILE A 119 0.88 -24.48 -33.28
N ARG A 120 1.72 -23.48 -33.59
CA ARG A 120 2.20 -22.54 -32.56
C ARG A 120 1.05 -21.81 -31.87
N ASN A 121 0.10 -21.29 -32.65
CA ASN A 121 -1.02 -20.54 -32.12
C ASN A 121 -1.96 -21.44 -31.28
N GLN A 122 -2.10 -22.72 -31.64
CA GLN A 122 -2.84 -23.70 -30.84
C GLN A 122 -2.24 -23.84 -29.43
N PHE A 123 -0.92 -24.05 -29.32
CA PHE A 123 -0.26 -24.17 -28.01
C PHE A 123 -0.27 -22.87 -27.21
N LEU A 124 -0.11 -21.73 -27.87
CA LEU A 124 -0.21 -20.44 -27.20
C LEU A 124 -1.62 -20.24 -26.61
N MET A 125 -2.66 -20.64 -27.34
CA MET A 125 -4.04 -20.55 -26.87
C MET A 125 -4.32 -21.54 -25.74
N GLU A 126 -3.82 -22.77 -25.83
CA GLU A 126 -3.96 -23.78 -24.76
C GLU A 126 -3.26 -23.32 -23.48
N ALA A 127 -2.01 -22.84 -23.59
CA ALA A 127 -1.28 -22.27 -22.46
C ALA A 127 -1.98 -21.03 -21.89
N ALA A 128 -2.48 -20.13 -22.73
CA ALA A 128 -3.22 -18.95 -22.27
C ALA A 128 -4.52 -19.31 -21.52
N ILE A 129 -5.26 -20.31 -22.02
CA ILE A 129 -6.46 -20.80 -21.33
C ILE A 129 -6.08 -21.40 -19.97
N LEU A 130 -5.06 -22.26 -19.91
CA LEU A 130 -4.59 -22.84 -18.65
C LEU A 130 -4.16 -21.75 -17.65
N SER A 131 -3.38 -20.76 -18.09
CA SER A 131 -2.94 -19.65 -17.25
C SER A 131 -4.09 -18.76 -16.78
N CYS A 132 -5.09 -18.50 -17.63
CA CYS A 132 -6.25 -17.68 -17.26
C CYS A 132 -7.29 -18.44 -16.41
N SER A 133 -7.37 -19.77 -16.52
CA SER A 133 -8.30 -20.58 -15.71
C SER A 133 -7.71 -21.04 -14.37
N GLY A 134 -6.39 -21.09 -14.26
CA GLY A 134 -5.67 -21.49 -13.04
C GLY A 134 -5.41 -20.32 -12.08
N GLY A 135 -5.32 -19.10 -12.60
CA GLY A 135 -5.17 -17.86 -11.83
C GLY A 135 -6.46 -17.29 -11.27
#